data_AF-A0A8B9A8N3-F1
#
_entry.id   AF-A0A8B9A8N3-F1
#
_cell.length_a   1.000
_cell.length_b   1.000
_cell.length_c   1.000
_cell.angle_alpha   90.00
_cell.angle_beta   90.00
_cell.angle_gamma   90.00
#
_symmetry.space_group_name_H-M   'P 1'
#
loop_
_entity.id
_entity.type
_entity.pdbx_description
1 polymer ?
#
loop_
_entity_poly.entity_id
_entity_poly.type
_entity_poly.pdbx_seq_one_letter_code
_entity_poly.pdbx_strand_id
1 'polypeptide(L)'
;MEALGSTLGIQVSSGTNITRRQYGLSTLRSPSQSVVSSCSIPYWELSLEKSCFASKLASHKAERSKGDFECRNTIQENKSSVETEDGSGTPLRRKRLAVFVSGGGSNFRAIHEATVEGSVYGHVTVLVTDKPSCGGAEHARDNEIPVILFPKSKSTPEGLSPVDLVSTLRNFEVDFILLAGFLKLIPVELVRAYPRSILNIHPSLLPAFGGKGFYGLKVHKAVIASGARYSGPTVHFVDEHYDTGRILAQRVVPVLANDTAEQLAARVLQLEHRIYVEVVSALCEERIIWREDGVPLIRSKENPNGYY
;
A
#
# COMPACT_ATOMS: atom_id res chain seq x y z
N MET A 1 47.60 -13.45 46.34
CA MET A 1 47.50 -12.45 47.43
C MET A 1 46.19 -11.71 47.19
N GLU A 2 45.11 -12.29 47.71
CA GLU A 2 44.22 -11.72 48.77
C GLU A 2 43.18 -10.77 48.14
N ALA A 3 41.87 -11.07 48.03
CA ALA A 3 40.84 -11.55 48.96
C ALA A 3 40.52 -10.56 50.11
N LEU A 4 39.21 -10.51 50.46
CA LEU A 4 38.50 -9.73 51.50
C LEU A 4 37.92 -8.39 51.00
N GLY A 5 36.62 -8.10 50.99
CA GLY A 5 35.46 -8.68 51.67
C GLY A 5 35.08 -7.83 52.89
N SER A 6 33.99 -7.05 52.81
CA SER A 6 33.23 -6.62 54.00
C SER A 6 31.82 -6.16 53.66
N THR A 7 30.88 -7.01 54.06
CA THR A 7 29.44 -6.84 54.21
C THR A 7 29.12 -5.92 55.39
N LEU A 8 28.07 -5.11 55.30
CA LEU A 8 27.39 -4.57 56.49
C LEU A 8 25.89 -4.48 56.19
N GLY A 9 25.15 -5.42 56.76
CA GLY A 9 23.70 -5.37 56.90
C GLY A 9 23.32 -4.75 58.23
N ILE A 10 22.17 -4.09 58.27
CA ILE A 10 21.43 -3.80 59.50
C ILE A 10 19.96 -4.15 59.24
N GLN A 11 19.47 -5.15 59.98
CA GLN A 11 18.07 -5.50 60.22
C GLN A 11 17.74 -5.09 61.65
N VAL A 12 16.55 -4.48 61.89
CA VAL A 12 15.68 -4.59 63.09
C VAL A 12 14.27 -4.13 62.61
N SER A 13 13.28 -4.99 62.33
CA SER A 13 12.21 -5.55 63.19
C SER A 13 11.37 -4.48 63.95
N SER A 14 10.05 -4.50 64.16
CA SER A 14 9.01 -5.54 64.18
C SER A 14 7.65 -4.92 64.56
N GLY A 15 6.54 -5.55 64.14
CA GLY A 15 5.24 -5.59 64.86
C GLY A 15 4.22 -4.49 64.52
N THR A 16 2.90 -4.70 64.45
CA THR A 16 2.06 -5.88 64.73
C THR A 16 0.64 -5.67 64.13
N ASN A 17 -0.06 -6.79 63.90
CA ASN A 17 -1.45 -6.99 63.46
C ASN A 17 -2.53 -6.12 64.14
N ILE A 18 -3.73 -6.00 63.52
CA ILE A 18 -5.04 -6.50 64.06
C ILE A 18 -6.28 -6.15 63.18
N THR A 19 -7.04 -7.23 62.87
CA THR A 19 -8.52 -7.43 62.67
C THR A 19 -9.37 -6.81 61.55
N ARG A 20 -9.82 -7.71 60.65
CA ARG A 20 -11.22 -8.17 60.38
C ARG A 20 -12.42 -7.31 60.86
N ARG A 21 -13.35 -7.01 59.94
CA ARG A 21 -14.81 -7.22 60.14
C ARG A 21 -15.57 -7.30 58.80
N GLN A 22 -16.38 -8.34 58.68
CA GLN A 22 -17.44 -8.58 57.69
C GLN A 22 -18.74 -7.89 58.13
N TYR A 23 -19.56 -7.47 57.15
CA TYR A 23 -21.04 -7.56 57.08
C TYR A 23 -21.34 -7.47 55.56
N GLY A 24 -22.16 -8.28 54.87
CA GLY A 24 -23.23 -9.20 55.23
C GLY A 24 -24.53 -8.76 54.51
N LEU A 25 -24.90 -9.49 53.43
CA LEU A 25 -26.24 -9.80 52.85
C LEU A 25 -27.36 -8.71 52.84
N SER A 26 -28.21 -8.54 51.81
CA SER A 26 -29.15 -9.54 51.26
C SER A 26 -30.00 -9.01 50.07
N THR A 27 -30.01 -9.75 48.95
CA THR A 27 -31.16 -10.34 48.19
C THR A 27 -32.37 -9.56 47.62
N LEU A 28 -32.85 -10.12 46.48
CA LEU A 28 -34.20 -10.13 45.84
C LEU A 28 -34.45 -9.01 44.82
N ARG A 29 -35.03 -9.19 43.62
CA ARG A 29 -35.73 -10.31 42.95
C ARG A 29 -35.88 -9.95 41.45
N SER A 30 -35.74 -10.93 40.55
CA SER A 30 -36.37 -10.96 39.22
C SER A 30 -37.82 -11.51 39.35
N PRO A 31 -38.74 -11.33 38.37
CA PRO A 31 -38.82 -12.06 37.08
C PRO A 31 -39.27 -11.15 35.90
N SER A 32 -39.29 -11.51 34.62
CA SER A 32 -39.95 -12.65 33.97
C SER A 32 -39.49 -12.85 32.51
N GLN A 33 -39.75 -14.07 32.02
CA GLN A 33 -39.44 -14.63 30.71
C GLN A 33 -40.59 -14.45 29.69
N SER A 34 -40.26 -14.49 28.40
CA SER A 34 -40.92 -15.28 27.33
C SER A 34 -40.09 -15.13 26.04
N VAL A 35 -39.33 -16.12 25.59
CA VAL A 35 -39.67 -17.29 24.76
C VAL A 35 -40.51 -16.94 23.52
N VAL A 36 -39.86 -16.97 22.34
CA VAL A 36 -40.42 -17.61 21.14
C VAL A 36 -39.28 -18.20 20.30
N SER A 37 -39.47 -19.45 19.89
CA SER A 37 -38.61 -20.23 19.00
C SER A 37 -38.88 -19.92 17.53
N SER A 38 -37.92 -20.13 16.64
CA SER A 38 -38.02 -21.12 15.54
C SER A 38 -36.88 -21.01 14.51
N CYS A 39 -36.48 -22.19 14.04
CA CYS A 39 -35.65 -22.50 12.88
C CYS A 39 -35.87 -21.61 11.65
N SER A 40 -34.81 -21.37 10.86
CA SER A 40 -34.52 -22.10 9.60
C SER A 40 -33.48 -21.37 8.75
N ILE A 41 -32.52 -22.14 8.23
CA ILE A 41 -31.58 -21.81 7.14
C ILE A 41 -32.36 -21.96 5.80
N PRO A 42 -32.05 -21.16 4.75
CA PRO A 42 -31.28 -21.68 3.60
C PRO A 42 -30.26 -20.62 3.07
N TYR A 43 -29.02 -20.94 2.70
CA TYR A 43 -28.55 -21.66 1.50
C TYR A 43 -29.18 -21.17 0.16
N TRP A 44 -28.40 -20.40 -0.60
CA TRP A 44 -28.44 -20.27 -2.06
C TRP A 44 -26.96 -20.03 -2.47
N GLU A 45 -26.22 -21.00 -2.97
CA GLU A 45 -26.26 -21.66 -4.29
C GLU A 45 -25.84 -20.73 -5.44
N LEU A 46 -24.65 -21.04 -5.94
CA LEU A 46 -24.07 -20.56 -7.19
C LEU A 46 -24.97 -20.96 -8.35
N SER A 47 -25.21 -20.04 -9.29
CA SER A 47 -25.51 -20.44 -10.66
C SER A 47 -24.72 -19.58 -11.64
N LEU A 48 -23.83 -20.28 -12.34
CA LEU A 48 -23.24 -19.89 -13.61
C LEU A 48 -24.31 -20.03 -14.68
N GLU A 49 -24.73 -18.94 -15.32
CA GLU A 49 -25.34 -19.04 -16.64
C GLU A 49 -24.72 -18.06 -17.63
N LYS A 50 -24.20 -18.67 -18.70
CA LYS A 50 -23.75 -18.06 -19.93
C LYS A 50 -24.94 -17.40 -20.61
N SER A 51 -24.79 -16.14 -21.04
CA SER A 51 -25.59 -15.63 -22.16
C SER A 51 -24.68 -15.05 -23.22
N CYS A 52 -24.71 -15.73 -24.36
CA CYS A 52 -24.20 -15.27 -25.64
C CYS A 52 -25.45 -15.32 -26.53
N PHE A 53 -25.98 -14.18 -26.97
CA PHE A 53 -26.93 -14.19 -28.09
C PHE A 53 -26.93 -12.86 -28.86
N ALA A 54 -26.33 -12.98 -30.05
CA ALA A 54 -26.75 -12.45 -31.35
C ALA A 54 -27.20 -10.98 -31.52
N SER A 55 -26.34 -10.30 -32.27
CA SER A 55 -26.62 -9.32 -33.31
C SER A 55 -27.97 -9.46 -34.05
N LYS A 56 -28.68 -8.34 -34.17
CA LYS A 56 -29.63 -8.05 -35.24
C LYS A 56 -29.62 -6.54 -35.52
N LEU A 57 -29.13 -6.14 -36.68
CA LEU A 57 -29.67 -4.98 -37.39
C LEU A 57 -29.43 -5.15 -38.89
N ALA A 58 -30.53 -4.99 -39.61
CA ALA A 58 -30.72 -5.34 -41.01
C ALA A 58 -30.28 -4.22 -41.96
N SER A 59 -29.99 -4.66 -43.17
CA SER A 59 -29.73 -3.92 -44.40
C SER A 59 -30.68 -2.76 -44.69
N HIS A 60 -30.13 -1.68 -45.26
CA HIS A 60 -30.75 -0.94 -46.37
C HIS A 60 -29.65 -0.43 -47.33
N LYS A 61 -29.75 -0.80 -48.61
CA LYS A 61 -29.04 -0.21 -49.74
C LYS A 61 -29.84 1.00 -50.24
N ALA A 62 -29.17 2.09 -50.62
CA ALA A 62 -29.58 2.99 -51.71
C ALA A 62 -28.42 3.91 -52.16
N GLU A 63 -27.91 3.59 -53.36
CA GLU A 63 -27.56 4.46 -54.49
C GLU A 63 -26.66 5.72 -54.42
N ARG A 64 -25.84 5.80 -55.49
CA ARG A 64 -24.85 6.80 -55.92
C ARG A 64 -25.44 8.19 -56.22
N SER A 65 -24.62 9.23 -56.10
CA SER A 65 -24.37 10.16 -57.21
C SER A 65 -23.02 10.89 -57.08
N LYS A 66 -22.57 11.45 -58.20
CA LYS A 66 -21.21 11.82 -58.60
C LYS A 66 -20.73 13.17 -58.03
N GLY A 67 -19.41 13.34 -57.96
CA GLY A 67 -18.74 14.62 -57.83
C GLY A 67 -17.24 14.48 -58.04
N ASP A 68 -16.81 14.52 -59.31
CA ASP A 68 -15.41 14.64 -59.71
C ASP A 68 -14.83 15.96 -59.19
N PHE A 69 -13.67 15.91 -58.55
CA PHE A 69 -12.68 16.99 -58.64
C PHE A 69 -11.28 16.37 -58.61
N GLU A 70 -10.67 16.35 -59.79
CA GLU A 70 -9.28 15.98 -60.04
C GLU A 70 -8.38 17.17 -59.70
N CYS A 71 -7.26 16.95 -59.01
CA CYS A 71 -6.10 17.83 -59.06
C CYS A 71 -4.83 16.98 -59.03
N ARG A 72 -4.23 16.82 -60.22
CA ARG A 72 -2.88 16.29 -60.43
C ARG A 72 -1.86 17.27 -59.86
N ASN A 73 -0.83 16.75 -59.21
CA ASN A 73 0.54 17.16 -59.48
C ASN A 73 1.52 16.04 -59.14
N THR A 74 2.22 15.59 -60.16
CA THR A 74 3.38 14.71 -60.13
C THR A 74 4.62 15.56 -59.82
N ILE A 75 5.57 15.08 -59.01
CA ILE A 75 7.01 15.06 -59.32
C ILE A 75 7.85 14.47 -58.16
N GLN A 76 8.63 13.47 -58.56
CA GLN A 76 9.93 12.97 -58.11
C GLN A 76 10.11 12.32 -56.73
N GLU A 77 10.28 10.99 -56.82
CA GLU A 77 11.17 10.21 -55.97
C GLU A 77 12.53 10.90 -55.83
N ASN A 78 12.95 11.11 -54.58
CA ASN A 78 14.35 11.21 -54.24
C ASN A 78 14.65 10.22 -53.12
N LYS A 79 15.33 9.13 -53.49
CA LYS A 79 16.00 8.23 -52.56
C LYS A 79 17.10 9.01 -51.86
N SER A 80 16.90 9.37 -50.60
CA SER A 80 17.99 9.58 -49.66
C SER A 80 17.78 8.65 -48.48
N SER A 81 18.52 7.54 -48.51
CA SER A 81 18.79 6.68 -47.39
C SER A 81 19.36 7.51 -46.23
N VAL A 82 18.53 7.77 -45.23
CA VAL A 82 18.99 8.03 -43.87
C VAL A 82 18.29 6.99 -43.02
N GLU A 83 19.02 5.92 -42.73
CA GLU A 83 18.66 4.98 -41.67
C GLU A 83 18.78 5.75 -40.36
N THR A 84 17.70 6.40 -39.94
CA THR A 84 17.49 6.59 -38.51
C THR A 84 16.90 5.29 -38.02
N GLU A 85 17.70 4.52 -37.29
CA GLU A 85 17.19 3.52 -36.35
C GLU A 85 16.29 4.25 -35.34
N ASP A 86 15.04 4.46 -35.71
CA ASP A 86 13.99 4.84 -34.76
C ASP A 86 13.70 3.58 -33.97
N GLY A 87 14.40 3.44 -32.85
CA GLY A 87 14.23 2.35 -31.91
C GLY A 87 12.76 2.22 -31.60
N SER A 88 12.16 1.11 -32.05
CA SER A 88 10.75 0.80 -31.92
C SER A 88 10.37 0.73 -30.44
N GLY A 89 10.11 1.88 -29.84
CA GLY A 89 9.58 1.99 -28.50
C GLY A 89 8.13 1.54 -28.57
N THR A 90 7.87 0.28 -28.25
CA THR A 90 6.51 -0.15 -27.92
C THR A 90 5.93 0.86 -26.93
N PRO A 91 4.75 1.45 -27.22
CA PRO A 91 4.14 2.41 -26.31
C PRO A 91 4.10 1.82 -24.91
N LEU A 92 4.58 2.55 -23.90
CA LEU A 92 4.51 2.11 -22.52
C LEU A 92 3.05 1.71 -22.23
N ARG A 93 2.85 0.50 -21.72
CA ARG A 93 1.52 0.06 -21.28
C ARG A 93 1.24 0.67 -19.90
N ARG A 94 0.05 1.21 -19.71
CA ARG A 94 -0.43 1.67 -18.40
C ARG A 94 -0.36 0.53 -17.37
N LYS A 95 0.35 0.75 -16.27
CA LYS A 95 0.60 -0.29 -15.25
C LYS A 95 -0.60 -0.50 -14.33
N ARG A 96 -0.84 -1.73 -13.92
CA ARG A 96 -1.95 -2.12 -13.03
C ARG A 96 -1.44 -2.22 -11.60
N LEU A 97 -2.03 -1.43 -10.71
CA LEU A 97 -1.53 -1.23 -9.35
C LEU A 97 -2.51 -1.86 -8.35
N ALA A 98 -1.98 -2.63 -7.40
CA ALA A 98 -2.70 -3.01 -6.19
C ALA A 98 -2.22 -2.15 -5.02
N VAL A 99 -3.14 -1.56 -4.26
CA VAL A 99 -2.77 -0.73 -3.10
C VAL A 99 -3.23 -1.41 -1.81
N PHE A 100 -2.33 -1.51 -0.83
CA PHE A 100 -2.59 -2.19 0.43
C PHE A 100 -2.69 -1.17 1.56
N VAL A 101 -3.73 -1.23 2.38
CA VAL A 101 -3.99 -0.27 3.46
C VAL A 101 -4.51 -0.93 4.73
N SER A 102 -4.31 -0.30 5.90
CA SER A 102 -4.88 -0.73 7.18
C SER A 102 -5.59 0.38 7.95
N GLY A 103 -5.84 1.52 7.30
CA GLY A 103 -6.29 2.76 7.96
C GLY A 103 -6.90 3.79 7.02
N GLY A 104 -6.67 5.08 7.31
CA GLY A 104 -7.30 6.19 6.60
C GLY A 104 -6.95 6.30 5.10
N GLY A 105 -5.84 5.70 4.67
CA GLY A 105 -5.48 5.58 3.26
C GLY A 105 -5.12 6.90 2.57
N SER A 106 -4.57 7.89 3.27
CA SER A 106 -4.21 9.17 2.65
C SER A 106 -3.12 9.04 1.58
N ASN A 107 -2.13 8.18 1.77
CA ASN A 107 -1.16 7.81 0.72
C ASN A 107 -1.84 7.14 -0.49
N PHE A 108 -2.82 6.25 -0.25
CA PHE A 108 -3.62 5.65 -1.31
C PHE A 108 -4.40 6.70 -2.11
N ARG A 109 -5.07 7.64 -1.43
CA ARG A 109 -5.81 8.73 -2.07
C ARG A 109 -4.89 9.57 -2.97
N ALA A 110 -3.73 9.97 -2.47
CA ALA A 110 -2.75 10.74 -3.26
C ALA A 110 -2.29 9.97 -4.53
N ILE A 111 -2.03 8.67 -4.42
CA ILE A 111 -1.67 7.83 -5.58
C ILE A 111 -2.85 7.71 -6.54
N HIS A 112 -4.06 7.45 -6.03
CA HIS A 112 -5.26 7.29 -6.84
C HIS A 112 -5.58 8.57 -7.63
N GLU A 113 -5.60 9.72 -6.95
CA GLU A 113 -5.78 11.04 -7.57
C GLU A 113 -4.75 11.27 -8.69
N ALA A 114 -3.47 11.01 -8.42
CA ALA A 114 -2.40 11.14 -9.41
C ALA A 114 -2.58 10.21 -10.63
N THR A 115 -3.17 9.02 -10.45
CA THR A 115 -3.51 8.14 -11.58
C THR A 115 -4.71 8.64 -12.39
N VAL A 116 -5.69 9.28 -11.74
CA VAL A 116 -6.86 9.87 -12.42
C VAL A 116 -6.44 11.10 -13.22
N GLU A 117 -5.59 11.94 -12.65
CA GLU A 117 -5.03 13.14 -13.29
C GLU A 117 -4.02 12.83 -14.42
N GLY A 118 -3.48 11.60 -14.44
CA GLY A 118 -2.54 11.14 -15.45
C GLY A 118 -1.06 11.49 -15.18
N SER A 119 -0.74 12.05 -14.00
CA SER A 119 0.65 12.28 -13.58
C SER A 119 1.39 10.98 -13.19
N VAL A 120 0.61 9.95 -12.83
CA VAL A 120 1.09 8.56 -12.71
C VAL A 120 0.48 7.74 -13.85
N TYR A 121 1.33 7.18 -14.71
CA TYR A 121 0.92 6.32 -15.82
C TYR A 121 0.55 4.88 -15.37
N GLY A 122 -0.27 4.80 -14.34
CA GLY A 122 -0.79 3.58 -13.73
C GLY A 122 -2.30 3.65 -13.54
N HIS A 123 -2.90 2.54 -13.12
CA HIS A 123 -4.32 2.40 -12.81
C HIS A 123 -4.46 1.53 -11.57
N VAL A 124 -5.10 2.05 -10.52
CA VAL A 124 -5.38 1.27 -9.31
C VAL A 124 -6.54 0.32 -9.59
N THR A 125 -6.23 -0.97 -9.73
CA THR A 125 -7.20 -2.00 -10.13
C THR A 125 -7.86 -2.69 -8.96
N VAL A 126 -7.22 -2.66 -7.79
CA VAL A 126 -7.71 -3.34 -6.59
C VAL A 126 -7.08 -2.74 -5.33
N LEU A 127 -7.88 -2.62 -4.28
CA LEU A 127 -7.43 -2.31 -2.93
C LEU A 127 -7.43 -3.58 -2.08
N VAL A 128 -6.39 -3.78 -1.28
CA VAL A 128 -6.30 -4.86 -0.28
C VAL A 128 -6.24 -4.27 1.11
N THR A 129 -7.02 -4.81 2.06
CA THR A 129 -7.04 -4.32 3.44
C THR A 129 -7.26 -5.43 4.46
N ASP A 130 -6.70 -5.27 5.66
CA ASP A 130 -7.02 -6.11 6.83
C ASP A 130 -8.21 -5.57 7.63
N LYS A 131 -8.79 -4.44 7.22
CA LYS A 131 -9.91 -3.77 7.89
C LYS A 131 -10.98 -3.35 6.87
N PRO A 132 -12.14 -4.03 6.82
CA PRO A 132 -13.16 -3.78 5.79
C PRO A 132 -13.74 -2.37 5.82
N SER A 133 -13.79 -1.74 7.00
CA SER A 133 -14.40 -0.43 7.22
C SER A 133 -13.36 0.67 7.49
N CYS A 134 -12.13 0.53 7.00
CA CYS A 134 -11.15 1.62 7.12
C CYS A 134 -11.38 2.69 6.04
N GLY A 135 -10.98 3.93 6.31
CA GLY A 135 -11.20 5.07 5.39
C GLY A 135 -10.57 4.90 3.99
N GLY A 136 -9.55 4.05 3.84
CA GLY A 136 -9.04 3.64 2.53
C GLY A 136 -10.01 2.72 1.77
N ALA A 137 -10.67 1.79 2.45
CA ALA A 137 -11.65 0.89 1.85
C ALA A 137 -12.95 1.61 1.47
N GLU A 138 -13.36 2.60 2.28
CA GLU A 138 -14.46 3.51 1.92
C GLU A 138 -14.13 4.28 0.63
N HIS A 139 -12.97 4.93 0.56
CA HIS A 139 -12.55 5.65 -0.64
C HIS A 139 -12.50 4.76 -1.88
N ALA A 140 -12.01 3.52 -1.76
CA ALA A 140 -11.98 2.59 -2.88
C ALA A 140 -13.39 2.28 -3.39
N ARG A 141 -14.34 1.99 -2.49
CA ARG A 141 -15.74 1.72 -2.88
C ARG A 141 -16.41 2.93 -3.52
N ASP A 142 -16.18 4.12 -2.98
CA ASP A 142 -16.72 5.39 -3.52
C ASP A 142 -16.20 5.68 -4.94
N ASN A 143 -15.07 5.08 -5.32
CA ASN A 143 -14.44 5.21 -6.64
C ASN A 143 -14.48 3.90 -7.45
N GLU A 144 -15.37 2.97 -7.09
CA GLU A 144 -15.59 1.70 -7.80
C GLU A 144 -14.36 0.79 -7.91
N ILE A 145 -13.39 0.95 -7.01
CA ILE A 145 -12.21 0.09 -6.92
C ILE A 145 -12.56 -1.15 -6.08
N PRO A 146 -12.42 -2.37 -6.62
CA PRO A 146 -12.65 -3.61 -5.87
C PRO A 146 -11.81 -3.69 -4.60
N VAL A 147 -12.42 -4.17 -3.51
CA VAL A 147 -11.75 -4.33 -2.21
C VAL A 147 -11.63 -5.80 -1.85
N ILE A 148 -10.40 -6.25 -1.57
CA ILE A 148 -10.08 -7.59 -1.09
C ILE A 148 -9.69 -7.53 0.38
N LEU A 149 -10.13 -8.53 1.14
CA LEU A 149 -9.75 -8.69 2.54
C LEU A 149 -8.56 -9.63 2.67
N PHE A 150 -7.52 -9.18 3.37
CA PHE A 150 -6.33 -9.95 3.65
C PHE A 150 -5.62 -9.40 4.89
N PRO A 151 -5.09 -10.26 5.79
CA PRO A 151 -5.10 -11.73 5.72
C PRO A 151 -6.36 -12.35 6.30
N LYS A 152 -6.62 -13.60 5.93
CA LYS A 152 -7.56 -14.46 6.67
C LYS A 152 -7.15 -14.53 8.15
N SER A 153 -8.08 -14.20 9.05
CA SER A 153 -7.83 -14.24 10.49
C SER A 153 -9.10 -14.58 11.25
N LYS A 154 -9.00 -14.80 12.57
CA LYS A 154 -10.19 -15.03 13.41
C LYS A 154 -11.17 -13.84 13.37
N SER A 155 -10.65 -12.62 13.27
CA SER A 155 -11.44 -11.39 13.17
C SER A 155 -11.89 -11.07 11.74
N THR A 156 -11.32 -11.76 10.75
CA THR A 156 -11.61 -11.54 9.32
C THR A 156 -11.61 -12.91 8.61
N PRO A 157 -12.57 -13.81 8.91
CA PRO A 157 -12.61 -15.16 8.33
C PRO A 157 -12.76 -15.19 6.80
N GLU A 158 -13.35 -14.15 6.25
CA GLU A 158 -13.55 -13.89 4.81
C GLU A 158 -12.27 -13.44 4.10
N GLY A 159 -11.20 -13.14 4.84
CA GLY A 159 -9.92 -12.79 4.26
C GLY A 159 -9.30 -13.94 3.46
N LEU A 160 -8.44 -13.60 2.50
CA LEU A 160 -7.73 -14.58 1.68
C LEU A 160 -6.53 -15.17 2.39
N SER A 161 -6.15 -16.39 2.01
CA SER A 161 -4.83 -16.95 2.31
C SER A 161 -3.75 -16.26 1.43
N PRO A 162 -2.45 -16.34 1.78
CA PRO A 162 -1.39 -15.82 0.92
C PRO A 162 -1.41 -16.36 -0.52
N VAL A 163 -1.66 -17.66 -0.68
CA VAL A 163 -1.69 -18.33 -2.00
C VAL A 163 -2.89 -17.87 -2.82
N ASP A 164 -4.06 -17.74 -2.19
CA ASP A 164 -5.27 -17.24 -2.85
C ASP A 164 -5.08 -15.78 -3.25
N LEU A 165 -4.48 -14.96 -2.38
CA LEU A 165 -4.19 -13.57 -2.69
C LEU A 165 -3.27 -13.44 -3.92
N VAL A 166 -2.19 -14.22 -4.00
CA VAL A 166 -1.32 -14.22 -5.21
C VAL A 166 -2.13 -14.55 -6.46
N SER A 167 -2.97 -15.58 -6.39
CA SER A 167 -3.80 -16.01 -7.53
C SER A 167 -4.79 -14.91 -7.93
N THR A 168 -5.44 -14.27 -6.96
CA THR A 168 -6.35 -13.15 -7.20
C THR A 168 -5.61 -11.95 -7.82
N LEU A 169 -4.48 -11.53 -7.28
CA LEU A 169 -3.72 -10.39 -7.83
C LEU A 169 -3.23 -10.65 -9.26
N ARG A 170 -2.90 -11.91 -9.61
CA ARG A 170 -2.60 -12.31 -10.99
C ARG A 170 -3.82 -12.20 -11.91
N ASN A 171 -5.01 -12.58 -11.45
CA ASN A 171 -6.25 -12.40 -12.22
C ASN A 171 -6.59 -10.92 -12.43
N PHE A 172 -6.20 -10.05 -11.50
CA PHE A 172 -6.26 -8.60 -11.68
C PHE A 172 -5.13 -8.05 -12.56
N GLU A 173 -4.22 -8.90 -13.07
CA GLU A 173 -3.04 -8.55 -13.86
C GLU A 173 -2.17 -7.47 -13.19
N VAL A 174 -2.06 -7.50 -11.86
CA VAL A 174 -1.29 -6.52 -11.10
C VAL A 174 0.18 -6.58 -11.52
N ASP A 175 0.75 -5.43 -11.87
CA ASP A 175 2.18 -5.25 -12.15
C ASP A 175 2.95 -4.91 -10.86
N PHE A 176 2.37 -4.04 -10.02
CA PHE A 176 3.01 -3.52 -8.81
C PHE A 176 2.06 -3.47 -7.62
N ILE A 177 2.61 -3.78 -6.43
CA ILE A 177 1.93 -3.70 -5.15
C ILE A 177 2.49 -2.51 -4.35
N LEU A 178 1.62 -1.65 -3.87
CA LEU A 178 1.98 -0.43 -3.13
C LEU A 178 1.42 -0.51 -1.71
N LEU A 179 2.29 -0.66 -0.72
CA LEU A 179 1.89 -0.62 0.68
C LEU A 179 1.76 0.84 1.12
N ALA A 180 0.53 1.28 1.37
CA ALA A 180 0.17 2.66 1.72
C ALA A 180 -0.36 2.72 3.16
N GLY A 181 0.48 2.31 4.11
CA GLY A 181 0.11 2.16 5.53
C GLY A 181 -0.54 0.80 5.84
N PHE A 182 -0.09 -0.27 5.18
CA PHE A 182 -0.45 -1.64 5.50
C PHE A 182 0.39 -2.16 6.68
N LEU A 183 -0.26 -2.72 7.70
CA LEU A 183 0.40 -3.00 8.99
C LEU A 183 0.76 -4.47 9.20
N LYS A 184 0.42 -5.36 8.27
CA LYS A 184 0.76 -6.79 8.36
C LYS A 184 2.05 -7.07 7.59
N LEU A 185 2.82 -8.03 8.08
CA LEU A 185 3.98 -8.53 7.36
C LEU A 185 3.52 -9.12 6.02
N ILE A 186 4.23 -8.78 4.94
CA ILE A 186 3.96 -9.38 3.64
C ILE A 186 4.44 -10.83 3.65
N PRO A 187 3.58 -11.79 3.27
CA PRO A 187 3.97 -13.19 3.28
C PRO A 187 4.98 -13.48 2.17
N VAL A 188 5.85 -14.47 2.40
CA VAL A 188 6.91 -14.85 1.47
C VAL A 188 6.39 -15.23 0.08
N GLU A 189 5.19 -15.79 0.00
CA GLU A 189 4.52 -16.13 -1.25
C GLU A 189 4.30 -14.89 -2.13
N LEU A 190 3.93 -13.74 -1.53
CA LEU A 190 3.79 -12.49 -2.27
C LEU A 190 5.14 -11.95 -2.70
N VAL A 191 6.13 -11.91 -1.80
CA VAL A 191 7.48 -11.41 -2.10
C VAL A 191 8.11 -12.18 -3.26
N ARG A 192 7.94 -13.51 -3.29
CA ARG A 192 8.45 -14.37 -4.37
C ARG A 192 7.65 -14.23 -5.66
N ALA A 193 6.34 -14.01 -5.59
CA ALA A 193 5.49 -13.84 -6.77
C ALA A 193 5.66 -12.46 -7.44
N TYR A 194 6.07 -11.45 -6.68
CA TYR A 194 6.25 -10.06 -7.11
C TYR A 194 7.69 -9.55 -6.84
N PRO A 195 8.72 -10.19 -7.42
CA PRO A 195 10.10 -9.81 -7.16
C PRO A 195 10.37 -8.40 -7.67
N ARG A 196 10.87 -7.52 -6.78
CA ARG A 196 11.11 -6.09 -7.09
C ARG A 196 9.86 -5.35 -7.58
N SER A 197 8.67 -5.83 -7.21
CA SER A 197 7.39 -5.24 -7.61
C SER A 197 6.51 -4.83 -6.43
N ILE A 198 7.05 -4.84 -5.22
CA ILE A 198 6.35 -4.40 -4.01
C ILE A 198 7.12 -3.21 -3.41
N LEU A 199 6.46 -2.06 -3.30
CA LEU A 199 6.98 -0.88 -2.62
C LEU A 199 6.25 -0.65 -1.29
N ASN A 200 6.99 -0.15 -0.31
CA ASN A 200 6.44 0.36 0.93
C ASN A 200 6.94 1.78 1.18
N ILE A 201 6.11 2.57 1.88
CA ILE A 201 6.52 3.85 2.44
C ILE A 201 6.52 3.75 3.97
N HIS A 202 7.63 4.16 4.58
CA HIS A 202 7.83 4.13 6.02
C HIS A 202 8.12 5.55 6.58
N PRO A 203 7.47 5.98 7.68
CA PRO A 203 7.54 7.34 8.22
C PRO A 203 8.83 7.68 9.00
N SER A 204 9.98 7.12 8.61
CA SER A 204 11.30 7.51 9.12
C SER A 204 12.39 7.34 8.07
N LEU A 205 13.56 7.94 8.32
CA LEU A 205 14.76 7.76 7.52
C LEU A 205 15.39 6.40 7.85
N LEU A 206 14.98 5.35 7.12
CA LEU A 206 15.53 4.00 7.29
C LEU A 206 17.06 4.00 7.10
N PRO A 207 17.79 3.14 7.83
CA PRO A 207 17.30 2.08 8.72
C PRO A 207 16.83 2.55 10.10
N ALA A 208 16.94 3.84 10.43
CA ALA A 208 16.55 4.35 11.74
C ALA A 208 15.03 4.28 11.93
N PHE A 209 14.61 3.81 13.11
CA PHE A 209 13.19 3.67 13.51
C PHE A 209 12.36 2.83 12.52
N GLY A 210 12.98 1.88 11.83
CA GLY A 210 12.31 0.85 11.02
C GLY A 210 12.15 -0.46 11.78
N GLY A 211 11.36 -1.36 11.22
CA GLY A 211 11.20 -2.72 11.71
C GLY A 211 9.95 -2.93 12.56
N LYS A 212 9.81 -4.15 13.09
CA LYS A 212 8.61 -4.57 13.81
C LYS A 212 8.32 -3.66 15.00
N GLY A 213 7.12 -3.08 15.01
CA GLY A 213 6.63 -2.22 16.10
C GLY A 213 6.76 -0.72 15.83
N PHE A 214 7.51 -0.33 14.80
CA PHE A 214 7.61 1.04 14.32
C PHE A 214 6.56 1.30 13.24
N TYR A 215 5.36 1.72 13.64
CA TYR A 215 4.31 2.10 12.68
C TYR A 215 3.42 3.19 13.24
N GLY A 216 2.83 3.98 12.34
CA GLY A 216 1.98 5.12 12.68
C GLY A 216 2.67 6.06 13.68
N LEU A 217 1.92 6.53 14.68
CA LEU A 217 2.42 7.50 15.66
C LEU A 217 3.59 6.98 16.52
N LYS A 218 3.80 5.67 16.61
CA LYS A 218 4.90 5.09 17.39
C LYS A 218 6.27 5.50 16.84
N VAL A 219 6.38 5.66 15.52
CA VAL A 219 7.63 6.08 14.87
C VAL A 219 8.00 7.49 15.30
N HIS A 220 7.06 8.44 15.16
CA HIS A 220 7.30 9.84 15.51
C HIS A 220 7.57 10.04 17.01
N LYS A 221 6.89 9.28 17.88
CA LYS A 221 7.20 9.25 19.32
C LYS A 221 8.63 8.79 19.59
N ALA A 222 9.09 7.74 18.92
CA ALA A 222 10.45 7.24 19.07
C ALA A 222 11.51 8.23 18.55
N VAL A 223 11.23 8.88 17.41
CA VAL A 223 12.09 9.94 16.86
C VAL A 223 12.25 11.08 17.85
N ILE A 224 11.16 11.61 18.40
CA ILE A 224 11.22 12.70 19.39
C ILE A 224 11.97 12.25 20.65
N ALA A 225 11.65 11.07 21.18
CA ALA A 225 12.28 10.54 22.38
C ALA A 225 13.81 10.31 22.20
N SER A 226 14.27 10.03 20.98
CA SER A 226 15.69 9.86 20.69
C SER A 226 16.50 11.16 20.66
N GLY A 227 15.83 12.32 20.55
CA GLY A 227 16.49 13.61 20.36
C GLY A 227 16.98 13.88 18.93
N ALA A 228 16.62 13.03 17.95
CA ALA A 228 16.95 13.24 16.54
C ALA A 228 16.51 14.63 16.05
N ARG A 229 17.32 15.25 15.18
CA ARG A 229 17.06 16.57 14.59
C ARG A 229 16.45 16.51 13.19
N TYR A 230 16.43 15.32 12.62
CA TYR A 230 15.90 15.04 11.30
C TYR A 230 15.08 13.76 11.32
N SER A 231 14.05 13.73 10.49
CA SER A 231 13.22 12.57 10.18
C SER A 231 12.77 12.67 8.73
N GLY A 232 11.76 11.91 8.32
CA GLY A 232 11.15 11.99 7.01
C GLY A 232 10.78 10.63 6.46
N PRO A 233 10.13 10.56 5.29
CA PRO A 233 9.69 9.29 4.74
C PRO A 233 10.79 8.58 3.95
N THR A 234 10.72 7.25 3.96
CA THR A 234 11.51 6.38 3.08
C THR A 234 10.59 5.52 2.23
N VAL A 235 10.81 5.50 0.91
CA VAL A 235 10.22 4.52 0.00
C VAL A 235 11.27 3.45 -0.29
N HIS A 236 10.89 2.18 -0.14
CA HIS A 236 11.79 1.06 -0.33
C HIS A 236 11.07 -0.15 -0.95
N PHE A 237 11.83 -1.04 -1.58
CA PHE A 237 11.33 -2.33 -1.99
C PHE A 237 11.09 -3.21 -0.77
N VAL A 238 10.03 -4.03 -0.79
CA VAL A 238 9.70 -4.95 0.29
C VAL A 238 10.46 -6.27 0.11
N ASP A 239 10.94 -6.82 1.22
CA ASP A 239 11.48 -8.17 1.33
C ASP A 239 10.71 -8.96 2.41
N GLU A 240 11.26 -10.09 2.87
CA GLU A 240 10.61 -10.97 3.87
C GLU A 240 10.60 -10.38 5.30
N HIS A 241 11.27 -9.25 5.54
CA HIS A 241 11.37 -8.60 6.84
C HIS A 241 10.83 -7.17 6.81
N TYR A 242 10.48 -6.65 7.99
CA TYR A 242 9.98 -5.28 8.10
C TYR A 242 11.09 -4.28 7.82
N ASP A 243 10.87 -3.44 6.80
CA ASP A 243 11.64 -2.22 6.52
C ASP A 243 13.15 -2.42 6.29
N THR A 244 13.57 -3.60 5.83
CA THR A 244 14.98 -3.91 5.52
C THR A 244 15.30 -3.92 4.03
N GLY A 245 14.29 -3.89 3.17
CA GLY A 245 14.51 -3.96 1.74
C GLY A 245 15.18 -2.70 1.18
N ARG A 246 15.59 -2.79 -0.08
CA ARG A 246 16.44 -1.75 -0.70
C ARG A 246 15.71 -0.41 -0.77
N ILE A 247 16.30 0.59 -0.12
CA ILE A 247 15.84 1.98 -0.15
C ILE A 247 15.90 2.50 -1.58
N LEU A 248 14.81 3.14 -2.01
CA LEU A 248 14.67 3.73 -3.33
C LEU A 248 14.68 5.27 -3.28
N ALA A 249 14.00 5.86 -2.30
CA ALA A 249 13.97 7.31 -2.16
C ALA A 249 13.74 7.73 -0.71
N GLN A 250 14.29 8.87 -0.32
CA GLN A 250 14.06 9.50 0.97
C GLN A 250 13.84 11.01 0.82
N ARG A 251 13.14 11.60 1.78
CA ARG A 251 13.09 13.06 1.96
C ARG A 251 13.30 13.39 3.42
N VAL A 252 13.95 14.51 3.70
CA VAL A 252 14.28 14.93 5.06
C VAL A 252 13.32 16.03 5.51
N VAL A 253 12.85 15.93 6.75
CA VAL A 253 12.18 17.01 7.47
C VAL A 253 12.94 17.33 8.76
N PRO A 254 13.00 18.60 9.18
CA PRO A 254 13.52 18.93 10.49
C PRO A 254 12.56 18.46 11.60
N VAL A 255 13.13 18.03 12.72
CA VAL A 255 12.43 17.85 13.98
C VAL A 255 12.65 19.12 14.79
N LEU A 256 11.58 19.90 14.98
CA LEU A 256 11.64 21.18 15.70
C LEU A 256 11.73 20.93 17.20
N ALA A 257 12.32 21.89 17.94
CA ALA A 257 12.61 21.74 19.36
C ALA A 257 11.37 21.42 20.22
N ASN A 258 10.19 21.91 19.81
CA ASN A 258 8.93 21.77 20.54
C ASN A 258 7.90 20.92 19.78
N ASP A 259 8.33 20.12 18.81
CA ASP A 259 7.40 19.24 18.08
C ASP A 259 6.74 18.25 19.04
N THR A 260 5.42 18.10 18.92
CA THR A 260 4.72 16.88 19.35
C THR A 260 4.85 15.81 18.26
N ALA A 261 4.58 14.54 18.64
CA ALA A 261 4.64 13.43 17.69
C ALA A 261 3.65 13.61 16.52
N GLU A 262 2.50 14.22 16.78
CA GLU A 262 1.45 14.50 15.81
C GLU A 262 1.88 15.62 14.84
N GLN A 263 2.55 16.66 15.33
CA GLN A 263 3.09 17.74 14.50
C GLN A 263 4.18 17.22 13.56
N LEU A 264 5.10 16.41 14.09
CA LEU A 264 6.11 15.74 13.28
C LEU A 264 5.46 14.78 12.27
N ALA A 265 4.46 13.99 12.69
CA ALA A 265 3.73 13.07 11.82
C ALA A 265 3.07 13.81 10.65
N ALA A 266 2.39 14.92 10.91
CA ALA A 266 1.75 15.73 9.88
C ALA A 266 2.77 16.27 8.86
N ARG A 267 3.95 16.70 9.32
CA ARG A 267 5.02 17.18 8.45
C ARG A 267 5.62 16.07 7.59
N VAL A 268 5.85 14.89 8.17
CA VAL A 268 6.33 13.71 7.45
C VAL A 268 5.30 13.26 6.41
N LEU A 269 4.02 13.20 6.78
CA LEU A 269 2.92 12.75 5.92
C LEU A 269 2.76 13.62 4.66
N GLN A 270 2.97 14.94 4.75
CA GLN A 270 2.97 15.80 3.57
C GLN A 270 4.05 15.42 2.55
N LEU A 271 5.22 15.01 3.02
CA LEU A 271 6.28 14.52 2.13
C LEU A 271 6.04 13.09 1.69
N GLU A 272 5.37 12.24 2.50
CA GLU A 272 4.96 10.90 2.09
C GLU A 272 4.12 10.94 0.82
N HIS A 273 3.07 11.77 0.81
CA HIS A 273 2.19 11.89 -0.36
C HIS A 273 2.96 12.25 -1.62
N ARG A 274 3.90 13.19 -1.52
CA ARG A 274 4.69 13.67 -2.67
C ARG A 274 5.69 12.63 -3.15
N ILE A 275 6.53 12.11 -2.24
CA ILE A 275 7.59 11.16 -2.62
C ILE A 275 6.99 9.86 -3.13
N TYR A 276 5.87 9.39 -2.56
CA TYR A 276 5.29 8.13 -2.99
C TYR A 276 4.71 8.25 -4.41
N VAL A 277 3.99 9.33 -4.71
CA VAL A 277 3.50 9.60 -6.07
C VAL A 277 4.65 9.73 -7.07
N GLU A 278 5.73 10.45 -6.72
CA GLU A 278 6.92 10.60 -7.56
C GLU A 278 7.57 9.24 -7.89
N VAL A 279 7.76 8.40 -6.88
CA VAL A 279 8.36 7.07 -7.03
C VAL A 279 7.44 6.13 -7.82
N VAL A 280 6.14 6.15 -7.57
CA VAL A 280 5.18 5.31 -8.31
C VAL A 280 5.11 5.75 -9.77
N SER A 281 5.16 7.05 -10.05
CA SER A 281 5.27 7.57 -11.42
C SER A 281 6.53 7.01 -12.10
N ALA A 282 7.68 7.07 -11.43
CA ALA A 282 8.93 6.50 -11.96
C ALA A 282 8.89 4.98 -12.17
N LEU A 283 8.22 4.26 -11.28
CA LEU A 283 8.03 2.82 -11.39
C LEU A 283 7.16 2.49 -12.62
N CYS A 284 6.07 3.22 -12.82
CA CYS A 284 5.16 3.02 -13.95
C CYS A 284 5.80 3.36 -15.30
N GLU A 285 6.73 4.32 -15.31
CA GLU A 285 7.48 4.78 -16.48
C GLU A 285 8.77 3.99 -16.74
N GLU A 286 9.01 2.90 -16.00
CA GLU A 286 10.18 2.03 -16.16
C GLU A 286 11.53 2.78 -16.00
N ARG A 287 11.55 3.74 -15.07
CA ARG A 287 12.74 4.56 -14.77
C ARG A 287 13.56 4.05 -13.59
N ILE A 288 13.21 2.91 -13.01
CA ILE A 288 13.99 2.28 -11.94
C ILE A 288 15.13 1.47 -12.56
N ILE A 289 16.37 1.90 -12.32
CA ILE A 289 17.59 1.25 -12.79
C ILE A 289 18.30 0.59 -11.62
N TRP A 290 18.70 -0.66 -11.79
CA TRP A 290 19.45 -1.40 -10.78
C TRP A 290 20.94 -1.34 -11.09
N ARG A 291 21.74 -0.86 -10.14
CA ARG A 291 23.19 -0.98 -10.18
C ARG A 291 23.61 -2.44 -10.02
N GLU A 292 24.83 -2.77 -10.42
CA GLU A 292 25.40 -4.12 -10.29
C GLU A 292 25.43 -4.62 -8.84
N ASP A 293 25.61 -3.71 -7.87
CA ASP A 293 25.59 -4.00 -6.43
C ASP A 293 24.17 -4.18 -5.85
N GLY A 294 23.14 -4.08 -6.69
CA GLY A 294 21.75 -4.26 -6.29
C GLY A 294 21.13 -3.03 -5.62
N VAL A 295 21.74 -1.85 -5.74
CA VAL A 295 21.13 -0.58 -5.31
C VAL A 295 20.23 -0.03 -6.43
N PRO A 296 18.94 0.21 -6.17
CA PRO A 296 18.05 0.80 -7.15
C PRO A 296 18.23 2.32 -7.18
N LEU A 297 18.09 2.89 -8.38
CA LEU A 297 18.15 4.32 -8.65
C LEU A 297 16.96 4.72 -9.50
N ILE A 298 16.52 5.96 -9.40
CA ILE A 298 15.53 6.50 -10.30
C ILE A 298 16.23 7.37 -11.36
N ARG A 299 16.09 6.99 -12.63
CA ARG A 299 16.60 7.75 -13.77
C ARG A 299 15.76 9.02 -13.98
N SER A 300 16.45 10.13 -14.21
CA SER A 300 15.82 11.44 -14.42
C SER A 300 15.09 11.56 -15.75
N LYS A 301 13.99 12.32 -15.71
CA LYS A 301 13.22 12.72 -16.90
C LYS A 301 13.98 13.75 -17.74
N GLU A 302 14.71 14.63 -17.09
CA GLU A 302 15.36 15.79 -17.73
C GLU A 302 16.78 15.46 -18.21
N ASN A 303 17.47 14.57 -17.49
CA ASN A 303 18.81 14.14 -17.82
C ASN A 303 18.86 12.61 -17.89
N PRO A 304 18.93 11.98 -19.08
CA PRO A 304 18.99 10.54 -19.22
C PRO A 304 20.17 9.88 -18.50
N ASN A 305 21.24 10.63 -18.23
CA ASN A 305 22.42 10.21 -17.47
C ASN A 305 22.36 10.62 -15.98
N GLY A 306 21.30 11.30 -15.57
CA GLY A 306 21.05 11.73 -14.20
C GLY A 306 20.24 10.70 -13.44
N TYR A 307 20.61 10.47 -12.18
CA TYR A 307 19.94 9.55 -11.27
C TYR A 307 19.69 10.22 -9.92
N TYR A 308 18.64 9.77 -9.23
CA TYR A 308 18.28 10.19 -7.87
C TYR A 308 17.76 9.03 -7.03
#